data_AF-A0A4Q6ET17-F1
#
_entry.id   AF-A0A4Q6ET17-F1
#
_cell.length_a   1.000
_cell.length_b   1.000
_cell.length_c   1.000
_cell.angle_alpha   90.00
_cell.angle_beta   90.00
_cell.angle_gamma   90.00
#
_symmetry.space_group_name_H-M   'P 1'
#
loop_
_entity.id
_entity.type
_entity.pdbx_description
1 polymer ?
#
loop_
_entity_poly.entity_id
_entity_poly.type
_entity_poly.pdbx_seq_one_letter_code
_entity_poly.pdbx_strand_id
1 'polypeptide(L)'
;MPGSPAMKLTNAGTYGGGLVICGAAALYFLATTAGAITFTSRESTTATGGPVTNSIALIEEKGQEIWMMNQSHHGAMASSEKWDRLAIVVKKENGVKRARFYQLEPGPLSWNPKAREVPRRAACYTCHANGPRGIRPQSALAWHEWPKLVAWNLKIKTYGKIALEDPPATPGQTPVKFSGPMANERLKVAACTKCHGGSGPFARNALLRQQETAIHFMLKEGIMPPMGFKISPQERQEIEEFLAGF
;
A
#
# COMPACT_ATOMS: atom_id res chain seq x y z
N MET A 1 -45.90 -41.69 35.41
CA MET A 1 -45.53 -42.14 34.05
C MET A 1 -45.77 -40.98 33.08
N PRO A 2 -45.07 -40.79 31.96
CA PRO A 2 -43.72 -41.22 31.52
C PRO A 2 -42.76 -39.99 31.47
N GLY A 3 -41.43 -40.05 31.58
CA GLY A 3 -40.48 -40.93 30.90
C GLY A 3 -39.85 -40.21 29.69
N SER A 4 -39.07 -39.14 29.92
CA SER A 4 -38.30 -38.50 28.83
C SER A 4 -37.07 -39.36 28.48
N PRO A 5 -36.89 -39.76 27.20
CA PRO A 5 -35.77 -40.60 26.81
C PRO A 5 -34.49 -39.77 26.71
N ALA A 6 -33.44 -40.26 27.36
CA ALA A 6 -32.08 -39.77 27.20
C ALA A 6 -31.58 -40.10 25.78
N MET A 7 -31.32 -39.08 24.98
CA MET A 7 -30.72 -39.20 23.66
C MET A 7 -29.22 -39.46 23.82
N LYS A 8 -28.79 -40.72 23.60
CA LYS A 8 -27.37 -41.08 23.49
C LYS A 8 -26.87 -40.68 22.09
N LEU A 9 -26.04 -39.63 22.04
CA LEU A 9 -25.24 -39.31 20.86
C LEU A 9 -23.97 -40.15 20.87
N THR A 10 -23.97 -41.24 20.10
CA THR A 10 -22.74 -41.91 19.66
C THR A 10 -22.54 -41.61 18.19
N ASN A 11 -21.52 -40.82 17.86
CA ASN A 11 -20.92 -40.81 16.53
C ASN A 11 -19.46 -40.33 16.64
N ALA A 12 -18.56 -41.29 16.86
CA ALA A 12 -17.13 -41.12 16.59
C ALA A 12 -16.90 -41.33 15.09
N GLY A 13 -17.20 -40.30 14.29
CA GLY A 13 -16.83 -40.24 12.89
C GLY A 13 -15.40 -39.73 12.76
N THR A 14 -14.47 -40.61 12.37
CA THR A 14 -13.09 -40.27 12.05
C THR A 14 -13.03 -39.34 10.82
N TYR A 15 -12.91 -38.03 11.05
CA TYR A 15 -12.61 -37.02 10.02
C TYR A 15 -11.12 -37.10 9.61
N GLY A 16 -10.75 -38.18 8.91
CA GLY A 16 -9.37 -38.44 8.46
C GLY A 16 -8.99 -37.84 7.10
N GLY A 17 -9.86 -37.05 6.45
CA GLY A 17 -9.66 -36.55 5.08
C GLY A 17 -9.40 -35.04 4.93
N GLY A 18 -9.52 -34.26 6.01
CA GLY A 18 -9.49 -32.79 5.94
C GLY A 18 -8.10 -32.15 5.92
N LEU A 19 -7.05 -32.86 6.35
CA LEU A 19 -5.75 -32.22 6.58
C LEU A 19 -4.89 -32.07 5.30
N VAL A 20 -5.08 -32.94 4.30
CA VAL A 20 -4.22 -32.97 3.10
C VAL A 20 -4.60 -31.88 2.09
N ILE A 21 -5.89 -31.54 1.98
CA ILE A 21 -6.38 -30.53 1.02
C ILE A 21 -5.97 -29.11 1.46
N CYS A 22 -5.92 -28.83 2.76
CA CYS A 22 -5.46 -27.54 3.27
C CYS A 22 -3.96 -27.28 3.00
N GLY A 23 -3.13 -28.33 3.03
CA GLY A 23 -1.69 -28.19 2.77
C GLY A 23 -1.36 -27.79 1.33
N ALA A 24 -2.01 -28.44 0.34
CA ALA A 24 -1.79 -28.14 -1.07
C ALA A 24 -2.31 -26.74 -1.45
N ALA A 25 -3.48 -26.33 -0.92
CA ALA A 25 -4.01 -24.99 -1.15
C ALA A 25 -3.13 -23.89 -0.51
N ALA A 26 -2.59 -24.13 0.69
CA ALA A 26 -1.68 -23.20 1.35
C ALA A 26 -0.34 -23.10 0.60
N LEU A 27 0.23 -24.22 0.15
CA LEU A 27 1.45 -24.24 -0.66
C LEU A 27 1.26 -23.57 -2.02
N TYR A 28 0.13 -23.81 -2.69
CA TYR A 28 -0.22 -23.12 -3.94
C TYR A 28 -0.39 -21.62 -3.71
N PHE A 29 -1.03 -21.22 -2.61
CA PHE A 29 -1.17 -19.81 -2.24
C PHE A 29 0.19 -19.16 -1.97
N LEU A 30 1.08 -19.82 -1.25
CA LEU A 30 2.45 -19.34 -1.01
C LEU A 30 3.25 -19.25 -2.32
N ALA A 31 3.21 -20.28 -3.17
CA ALA A 31 3.92 -20.30 -4.44
C ALA A 31 3.42 -19.22 -5.43
N THR A 32 2.12 -18.94 -5.42
CA THR A 32 1.52 -17.90 -6.28
C THR A 32 1.78 -16.48 -5.79
N THR A 33 2.35 -16.26 -4.61
CA THR A 33 2.78 -14.90 -4.21
C THR A 33 4.10 -14.46 -4.83
N ALA A 34 4.88 -15.40 -5.38
CA ALA A 34 6.15 -15.08 -6.03
C ALA A 34 5.94 -14.42 -7.40
N GLY A 35 6.77 -13.43 -7.74
CA GLY A 35 6.76 -12.75 -9.04
C GLY A 35 6.01 -11.42 -9.06
N ALA A 36 6.32 -10.60 -10.05
CA ALA A 36 5.76 -9.26 -10.22
C ALA A 36 4.31 -9.27 -10.70
N ILE A 37 3.58 -8.18 -10.44
CA ILE A 37 2.32 -7.85 -11.13
C ILE A 37 2.58 -6.59 -11.96
N THR A 38 2.24 -6.65 -13.25
CA THR A 38 2.37 -5.50 -14.17
C THR A 38 1.00 -4.96 -14.55
N PHE A 39 0.78 -3.66 -14.41
CA PHE A 39 -0.53 -3.02 -14.62
C PHE A 39 -0.42 -1.53 -14.95
N THR A 40 -1.47 -0.94 -15.52
CA THR A 40 -1.60 0.52 -15.62
C THR A 40 -2.20 1.10 -14.34
N SER A 41 -1.60 2.15 -13.78
CA SER A 41 -2.05 2.77 -12.53
C SER A 41 -3.37 3.50 -12.71
N ARG A 42 -4.30 3.33 -11.76
CA ARG A 42 -5.45 4.24 -11.62
C ARG A 42 -5.06 5.58 -10.98
N GLU A 43 -3.95 5.62 -10.23
CA GLU A 43 -3.51 6.77 -9.42
C GLU A 43 -2.55 7.72 -10.13
N SER A 44 -1.94 7.27 -11.22
CA SER A 44 -0.83 7.99 -11.85
C SER A 44 -1.05 8.11 -13.34
N THR A 45 -0.90 9.33 -13.84
CA THR A 45 -0.96 9.67 -15.26
C THR A 45 0.31 10.37 -15.68
N THR A 46 0.62 10.34 -16.97
CA THR A 46 1.70 11.16 -17.55
C THR A 46 1.31 12.64 -17.53
N ALA A 47 2.26 13.53 -17.84
CA ALA A 47 1.99 14.96 -17.99
C ALA A 47 0.91 15.27 -19.05
N THR A 48 0.73 14.39 -20.03
CA THR A 48 -0.30 14.49 -21.08
C THR A 48 -1.60 13.76 -20.73
N GLY A 49 -1.74 13.25 -19.50
CA GLY A 49 -2.90 12.47 -19.06
C GLY A 49 -2.90 11.01 -19.51
N GLY A 50 -1.81 10.52 -20.10
CA GLY A 50 -1.67 9.12 -20.53
C GLY A 50 -1.47 8.15 -19.37
N PRO A 51 -1.59 6.83 -19.61
CA PRO A 51 -1.45 5.82 -18.57
C PRO A 51 0.01 5.66 -18.11
N VAL A 52 0.19 5.39 -16.82
CA VAL A 52 1.49 5.01 -16.26
C VAL A 52 1.50 3.52 -15.97
N THR A 53 2.49 2.81 -16.53
CA THR A 53 2.64 1.36 -16.31
C THR A 53 3.52 1.11 -15.09
N ASN A 54 3.12 0.19 -14.23
CA ASN A 54 3.89 -0.22 -13.06
C ASN A 54 4.10 -1.73 -13.09
N SER A 55 5.27 -2.18 -12.63
CA SER A 55 5.56 -3.56 -12.31
C SER A 55 6.01 -3.63 -10.85
N ILE A 56 5.25 -4.31 -10.00
CA ILE A 56 5.47 -4.33 -8.55
C ILE A 56 5.78 -5.75 -8.08
N ALA A 57 6.77 -5.87 -7.21
CA ALA A 57 7.10 -7.12 -6.51
C ALA A 57 7.32 -6.87 -5.02
N LEU A 58 6.85 -7.81 -4.19
CA LEU A 58 7.20 -7.90 -2.79
C LEU A 58 8.35 -8.89 -2.61
N ILE A 59 9.45 -8.44 -1.99
CA ILE A 59 10.60 -9.27 -1.64
C ILE A 59 10.75 -9.26 -0.11
N GLU A 60 10.88 -10.42 0.50
CA GLU A 60 11.07 -10.56 1.95
C GLU A 60 12.48 -11.12 2.21
N GLU A 61 13.32 -10.37 2.92
CA GLU A 61 14.71 -10.77 3.20
C GLU A 61 15.15 -10.27 4.58
N LYS A 62 15.81 -11.10 5.40
CA LYS A 62 16.43 -10.67 6.67
C LYS A 62 15.51 -9.85 7.60
N GLY A 63 14.23 -10.22 7.66
CA GLY A 63 13.25 -9.53 8.53
C GLY A 63 12.77 -8.16 8.01
N GLN A 64 13.04 -7.83 6.75
CA GLN A 64 12.50 -6.65 6.09
C GLN A 64 11.62 -7.04 4.89
N GLU A 65 10.70 -6.16 4.54
CA GLU A 65 9.80 -6.30 3.41
C GLU A 65 10.08 -5.17 2.41
N ILE A 66 10.47 -5.53 1.21
CA ILE A 66 10.90 -4.60 0.16
C ILE A 66 9.83 -4.60 -0.93
N TRP A 67 9.13 -3.48 -1.06
CA TRP A 67 8.21 -3.24 -2.16
C TRP A 67 8.98 -2.61 -3.31
N MET A 68 9.37 -3.43 -4.28
CA MET A 68 10.02 -2.98 -5.51
C MET A 68 8.97 -2.54 -6.52
N MET A 69 9.25 -1.45 -7.23
CA MET A 69 8.42 -0.97 -8.31
C MET A 69 9.28 -0.46 -9.46
N ASN A 70 9.03 -0.96 -10.67
CA ASN A 70 9.46 -0.31 -11.90
C ASN A 70 8.25 0.44 -12.45
N GLN A 71 8.41 1.73 -12.75
CA GLN A 71 7.35 2.62 -13.25
C GLN A 71 7.75 3.24 -14.59
N SER A 72 6.90 3.14 -15.60
CA SER A 72 7.12 3.71 -16.93
C SER A 72 6.04 4.73 -17.29
N HIS A 73 6.50 5.93 -17.63
CA HIS A 73 5.70 7.01 -18.23
C HIS A 73 5.69 6.93 -19.77
N HIS A 74 6.37 5.94 -20.35
CA HIS A 74 6.53 5.74 -21.79
C HIS A 74 5.83 4.47 -22.30
N GLY A 75 4.99 3.86 -21.46
CA GLY A 75 4.27 2.62 -21.76
C GLY A 75 5.04 1.35 -21.39
N ALA A 76 4.36 0.21 -21.47
CA ALA A 76 4.87 -1.11 -21.04
C ALA A 76 6.02 -1.66 -21.92
N MET A 77 6.12 -1.19 -23.16
CA MET A 77 7.15 -1.64 -24.12
C MET A 77 8.39 -0.72 -24.13
N ALA A 78 8.44 0.28 -23.25
CA ALA A 78 9.60 1.15 -23.13
C ALA A 78 10.84 0.36 -22.70
N SER A 79 12.00 0.73 -23.22
CA SER A 79 13.28 0.12 -22.83
C SER A 79 13.53 0.30 -21.33
N SER A 80 14.24 -0.64 -20.72
CA SER A 80 14.37 -0.73 -19.25
C SER A 80 14.97 0.52 -18.60
N GLU A 81 15.78 1.27 -19.36
CA GLU A 81 16.46 2.49 -18.94
C GLU A 81 15.49 3.67 -18.78
N LYS A 82 14.31 3.57 -19.40
CA LYS A 82 13.22 4.56 -19.30
C LYS A 82 12.25 4.28 -18.15
N TRP A 83 12.44 3.19 -17.41
CA TRP A 83 11.65 2.88 -16.23
C TRP A 83 12.32 3.48 -15.00
N ASP A 84 11.55 4.21 -14.21
CA ASP A 84 11.95 4.60 -12.87
C ASP A 84 11.94 3.36 -11.98
N ARG A 85 13.04 3.09 -11.27
CA ARG A 85 13.13 1.99 -10.31
C ARG A 85 13.06 2.54 -8.89
N LEU A 86 12.06 2.10 -8.16
CA LEU A 86 11.71 2.58 -6.83
C LEU A 86 11.66 1.41 -5.85
N ALA A 87 11.98 1.67 -4.59
CA ALA A 87 11.78 0.71 -3.52
C ALA A 87 11.24 1.38 -2.25
N ILE A 88 10.34 0.68 -1.57
CA ILE A 88 9.92 1.02 -0.20
C ILE A 88 10.33 -0.13 0.71
N VAL A 89 11.35 0.09 1.54
CA VAL A 89 11.85 -0.92 2.48
C VAL A 89 11.15 -0.70 3.82
N VAL A 90 10.37 -1.69 4.26
CA VAL A 90 9.70 -1.70 5.55
C VAL A 90 10.44 -2.63 6.50
N LYS A 91 10.89 -2.09 7.63
CA LYS A 91 11.63 -2.82 8.68
C LYS A 91 10.84 -2.76 9.97
N LYS A 92 10.93 -3.79 10.81
CA LYS A 92 10.38 -3.77 12.17
C LYS A 92 11.53 -3.67 13.17
N GLU A 93 11.62 -2.54 13.86
CA GLU A 93 12.66 -2.28 14.87
C GLU A 93 11.98 -1.91 16.19
N ASN A 94 12.27 -2.64 17.27
CA ASN A 94 11.71 -2.39 18.60
C ASN A 94 10.17 -2.30 18.61
N GLY A 95 9.49 -3.15 17.82
CA GLY A 95 8.04 -3.16 17.71
C GLY A 95 7.45 -2.06 16.80
N VAL A 96 8.27 -1.12 16.32
CA VAL A 96 7.86 -0.03 15.43
C VAL A 96 8.22 -0.39 13.98
N LYS A 97 7.24 -0.27 13.07
CA LYS A 97 7.53 -0.39 11.63
C LYS A 97 8.08 0.93 11.11
N ARG A 98 9.21 0.86 10.40
CA ARG A 98 9.87 1.98 9.74
C ARG A 98 9.87 1.76 8.24
N ALA A 99 9.67 2.81 7.44
CA ALA A 99 9.81 2.74 5.99
C ALA A 99 10.83 3.76 5.48
N ARG A 100 11.66 3.32 4.52
CA ARG A 100 12.56 4.16 3.74
C ARG A 100 12.24 4.05 2.26
N PHE A 101 12.23 5.20 1.58
CA PHE A 101 11.99 5.30 0.14
C PHE A 101 13.31 5.44 -0.62
N TYR A 102 13.45 4.65 -1.66
CA TYR A 102 14.62 4.65 -2.55
C TYR A 102 14.18 4.97 -3.97
N GLN A 103 14.98 5.79 -4.65
CA GLN A 103 14.99 5.83 -6.11
C GLN A 103 16.35 5.33 -6.57
N LEU A 104 16.33 4.25 -7.35
CA LEU A 104 17.51 3.51 -7.77
C LEU A 104 17.77 3.76 -9.24
N GLU A 105 19.00 3.49 -9.67
CA GLU A 105 19.29 3.42 -11.11
C GLU A 105 18.42 2.37 -11.80
N PRO A 106 18.06 2.59 -13.09
CA PRO A 106 17.27 1.64 -13.87
C PRO A 106 17.87 0.24 -13.86
N GLY A 107 17.02 -0.78 -13.91
CA GLY A 107 17.48 -2.16 -13.89
C GLY A 107 16.36 -3.17 -13.62
N PRO A 108 16.72 -4.44 -13.41
CA PRO A 108 15.75 -5.49 -13.16
C PRO A 108 14.98 -5.26 -11.86
N LEU A 109 13.72 -5.71 -11.84
CA LEU A 109 12.85 -5.67 -10.67
C LEU A 109 13.31 -6.71 -9.62
N SER A 110 14.42 -6.41 -8.98
CA SER A 110 15.07 -7.22 -7.95
C SER A 110 15.60 -6.30 -6.86
N TRP A 111 15.78 -6.81 -5.64
CA TRP A 111 16.44 -6.06 -4.59
C TRP A 111 17.94 -6.30 -4.64
N ASN A 112 18.72 -5.21 -4.68
CA ASN A 112 20.16 -5.25 -4.47
C ASN A 112 20.52 -4.11 -3.51
N PRO A 113 20.93 -4.40 -2.26
CA PRO A 113 21.27 -3.37 -1.29
C PRO A 113 22.49 -2.53 -1.68
N LYS A 114 23.26 -2.97 -2.69
CA LYS A 114 24.38 -2.21 -3.28
C LYS A 114 23.98 -1.39 -4.51
N ALA A 115 22.71 -1.43 -4.92
CA ALA A 115 22.23 -0.61 -6.04
C ALA A 115 22.42 0.87 -5.72
N ARG A 116 22.90 1.64 -6.69
CA ARG A 116 23.13 3.07 -6.50
C ARG A 116 21.81 3.82 -6.42
N GLU A 117 21.63 4.59 -5.34
CA GLU A 117 20.55 5.58 -5.26
C GLU A 117 20.84 6.74 -6.22
N VAL A 118 19.81 7.18 -6.93
CA VAL A 118 19.86 8.33 -7.84
C VAL A 118 18.97 9.46 -7.30
N PRO A 119 19.16 10.71 -7.74
CA PRO A 119 18.31 11.82 -7.33
C PRO A 119 16.84 11.52 -7.52
N ARG A 120 16.03 11.86 -6.50
CA ARG A 120 14.59 11.68 -6.59
C ARG A 120 13.99 12.58 -7.65
N ARG A 121 13.05 12.02 -8.39
CA ARG A 121 12.18 12.76 -9.33
C ARG A 121 10.84 13.15 -8.72
N ALA A 122 10.49 12.56 -7.58
CA ALA A 122 9.23 12.79 -6.88
C ALA A 122 9.39 12.80 -5.35
N ALA A 123 8.56 13.59 -4.68
CA ALA A 123 8.45 13.62 -3.22
C ALA A 123 7.57 12.44 -2.75
N CYS A 124 8.16 11.25 -2.54
CA CYS A 124 7.39 10.03 -2.28
C CYS A 124 6.38 10.15 -1.12
N TYR A 125 6.64 10.99 -0.11
CA TYR A 125 5.75 11.16 1.04
C TYR A 125 4.42 11.86 0.72
N THR A 126 4.35 12.65 -0.36
CA THR A 126 3.10 13.28 -0.80
C THR A 126 2.05 12.23 -1.13
N CYS A 127 2.49 11.10 -1.69
CA CYS A 127 1.63 9.97 -2.00
C CYS A 127 1.66 8.91 -0.92
N HIS A 128 2.74 8.73 -0.16
CA HIS A 128 2.97 7.56 0.70
C HIS A 128 3.18 7.92 2.18
N ALA A 129 2.21 8.63 2.78
CA ALA A 129 2.27 9.11 4.16
C ALA A 129 2.54 8.02 5.23
N ASN A 130 2.30 6.76 4.88
CA ASN A 130 2.39 5.62 5.77
C ASN A 130 3.04 4.42 5.07
N GLY A 131 4.08 4.67 4.28
CA GLY A 131 4.80 3.65 3.51
C GLY A 131 3.99 3.14 2.31
N PRO A 132 4.07 1.83 1.98
CA PRO A 132 3.37 1.26 0.84
C PRO A 132 1.86 1.55 0.89
N ARG A 133 1.26 1.84 -0.27
CA ARG A 133 -0.18 2.06 -0.41
C ARG A 133 -0.80 0.96 -1.24
N GLY A 134 -2.11 0.75 -1.04
CA GLY A 134 -2.83 -0.29 -1.76
C GLY A 134 -2.66 -0.12 -3.28
N ILE A 135 -2.35 -1.21 -3.95
CA ILE A 135 -2.11 -1.32 -5.38
C ILE A 135 -3.47 -1.34 -6.09
N ARG A 136 -3.63 -0.46 -7.09
CA ARG A 136 -4.91 -0.21 -7.78
C ARG A 136 -4.73 -0.22 -9.30
N PRO A 137 -4.86 -1.38 -9.94
CA PRO A 137 -4.88 -1.49 -11.39
C PRO A 137 -6.06 -0.75 -12.01
N GLN A 138 -5.81 -0.07 -13.13
CA GLN A 138 -6.83 0.39 -14.07
C GLN A 138 -7.08 -0.67 -15.14
N SER A 139 -6.02 -1.36 -15.60
CA SER A 139 -6.12 -2.50 -16.52
C SER A 139 -6.65 -3.76 -15.84
N ALA A 140 -7.27 -4.64 -16.62
CA ALA A 140 -7.58 -5.99 -16.15
C ALA A 140 -6.28 -6.75 -15.82
N LEU A 141 -6.24 -7.37 -14.64
CA LEU A 141 -5.18 -8.31 -14.28
C LEU A 141 -5.52 -9.71 -14.76
N ALA A 142 -4.50 -10.55 -14.92
CA ALA A 142 -4.75 -11.97 -15.12
C ALA A 142 -5.46 -12.55 -13.89
N TRP A 143 -6.35 -13.51 -14.08
CA TRP A 143 -7.18 -14.07 -13.00
C TRP A 143 -6.36 -14.62 -11.83
N HIS A 144 -5.15 -15.12 -12.10
CA HIS A 144 -4.22 -15.66 -11.10
C HIS A 144 -3.44 -14.57 -10.33
N GLU A 145 -3.39 -13.33 -10.83
CA GLU A 145 -2.76 -12.21 -10.13
C GLU A 145 -3.69 -11.55 -9.11
N TRP A 146 -5.01 -11.71 -9.26
CA TRP A 146 -6.00 -11.14 -8.35
C TRP A 146 -5.85 -11.61 -6.89
N PRO A 147 -5.72 -12.92 -6.59
CA PRO A 147 -5.49 -13.38 -5.21
C PRO A 147 -4.22 -12.78 -4.61
N LYS A 148 -3.14 -12.69 -5.42
CA LYS A 148 -1.87 -12.06 -5.02
C LYS A 148 -2.06 -10.57 -4.69
N LEU A 149 -2.75 -9.81 -5.55
CA LEU A 149 -3.07 -8.40 -5.33
C LEU A 149 -3.87 -8.20 -4.02
N VAL A 150 -4.89 -9.04 -3.79
CA VAL A 150 -5.71 -8.98 -2.58
C VAL A 150 -4.85 -9.24 -1.34
N ALA A 151 -4.00 -10.27 -1.38
CA ALA A 151 -3.08 -10.59 -0.29
C ALA A 151 -2.11 -9.45 0.01
N TRP A 152 -1.49 -8.87 -1.03
CA TRP A 152 -0.59 -7.72 -0.90
C TRP A 152 -1.31 -6.50 -0.32
N ASN A 153 -2.52 -6.17 -0.80
CA ASN A 153 -3.30 -5.06 -0.27
C ASN A 153 -3.72 -5.27 1.19
N LEU A 154 -4.06 -6.51 1.57
CA LEU A 154 -4.32 -6.86 2.97
C LEU A 154 -3.05 -6.68 3.81
N LYS A 155 -1.90 -7.16 3.34
CA LYS A 155 -0.60 -6.99 4.02
C LYS A 155 -0.29 -5.50 4.24
N ILE A 156 -0.43 -4.67 3.21
CA ILE A 156 -0.28 -3.21 3.29
C ILE A 156 -1.26 -2.59 4.31
N LYS A 157 -2.47 -3.15 4.44
CA LYS A 157 -3.45 -2.74 5.46
C LYS A 157 -2.97 -3.05 6.88
N THR A 158 -2.38 -4.21 7.09
CA THR A 158 -1.88 -4.66 8.40
C THR A 158 -0.62 -3.95 8.88
N TYR A 159 0.00 -3.10 8.05
CA TYR A 159 1.11 -2.29 8.52
C TYR A 159 0.73 -1.36 9.67
N GLY A 160 -0.50 -0.87 9.72
CA GLY A 160 -0.88 0.12 10.73
C GLY A 160 0.03 1.34 10.60
N LYS A 161 0.50 1.89 11.71
CA LYS A 161 1.35 3.09 11.73
C LYS A 161 2.78 2.75 11.29
N ILE A 162 3.30 3.50 10.33
CA ILE A 162 4.69 3.37 9.87
C ILE A 162 5.43 4.68 10.12
N ALA A 163 6.52 4.64 10.87
CA ALA A 163 7.46 5.76 10.98
C ALA A 163 8.28 5.86 9.69
N LEU A 164 8.61 7.06 9.24
CA LEU A 164 9.42 7.23 8.04
C LEU A 164 10.87 7.55 8.41
N GLU A 165 11.78 6.87 7.72
CA GLU A 165 13.20 7.21 7.74
C GLU A 165 13.42 8.31 6.70
N ASP A 166 13.69 9.53 7.18
CA ASP A 166 14.09 10.62 6.30
C ASP A 166 15.55 10.36 5.86
N PRO A 167 15.83 10.24 4.56
CA PRO A 167 17.21 10.23 4.08
C PRO A 167 17.83 11.62 4.32
N PRO A 168 19.16 11.72 4.40
CA PRO A 168 19.83 13.00 4.48
C PRO A 168 19.44 13.88 3.29
N ALA A 169 19.09 15.13 3.57
CA ALA A 169 18.82 16.11 2.53
C ALA A 169 20.09 16.29 1.69
N THR A 170 19.98 16.01 0.39
CA THR A 170 21.08 16.23 -0.55
C THR A 170 20.76 17.50 -1.36
N PRO A 171 21.67 18.48 -1.41
CA PRO A 171 21.45 19.70 -2.19
C PRO A 171 21.07 19.38 -3.65
N GLY A 172 20.07 20.09 -4.17
CA GLY A 172 19.58 19.91 -5.55
C GLY A 172 18.65 18.70 -5.77
N GLN A 173 18.33 17.91 -4.75
CA GLN A 173 17.35 16.82 -4.85
C GLN A 173 15.97 17.24 -4.35
N THR A 174 14.92 16.70 -4.97
CA THR A 174 13.55 16.80 -4.45
C THR A 174 13.49 16.17 -3.06
N PRO A 175 12.97 16.87 -2.04
CA PRO A 175 12.88 16.32 -0.69
C PRO A 175 11.87 15.16 -0.65
N VAL A 176 12.04 14.21 0.27
CA VAL A 176 11.08 13.11 0.46
C VAL A 176 9.70 13.64 0.84
N LYS A 177 9.69 14.67 1.69
CA LYS A 177 8.52 15.32 2.25
C LYS A 177 8.68 16.83 2.19
N PHE A 178 7.58 17.54 2.01
CA PHE A 178 7.60 18.99 2.16
C PHE A 178 7.54 19.35 3.65
N SER A 179 8.15 20.46 4.01
CA SER A 179 8.19 20.98 5.37
C SER A 179 7.57 22.38 5.42
N GLY A 180 6.95 22.71 6.55
CA GLY A 180 6.37 24.03 6.80
C GLY A 180 5.03 23.91 7.51
N PRO A 181 4.51 24.99 8.11
CA PRO A 181 3.24 24.96 8.82
C PRO A 181 2.08 24.44 7.94
N MET A 182 1.95 24.97 6.72
CA MET A 182 0.90 24.57 5.77
C MET A 182 1.04 23.11 5.34
N ALA A 183 2.23 22.66 4.91
CA ALA A 183 2.46 21.27 4.48
C ALA A 183 2.23 20.24 5.60
N ASN A 184 2.42 20.64 6.86
CA ASN A 184 2.26 19.80 8.05
C ASN A 184 0.90 19.95 8.73
N GLU A 185 0.00 20.77 8.17
CA GLU A 185 -1.36 20.90 8.67
C GLU A 185 -2.09 19.56 8.57
N ARG A 186 -2.81 19.19 9.64
CA ARG A 186 -3.49 17.90 9.75
C ARG A 186 -4.96 18.03 9.38
N LEU A 187 -5.47 17.09 8.59
CA LEU A 187 -6.91 16.92 8.37
C LEU A 187 -7.55 16.38 9.65
N LYS A 188 -8.45 17.16 10.27
CA LYS A 188 -9.08 16.85 11.57
C LYS A 188 -10.51 16.31 11.47
N VAL A 189 -11.00 16.07 10.25
CA VAL A 189 -12.36 15.59 9.97
C VAL A 189 -12.62 14.26 10.66
N ALA A 190 -13.76 14.14 11.35
CA ALA A 190 -14.05 13.01 12.24
C ALA A 190 -14.02 11.65 11.52
N ALA A 191 -14.63 11.55 10.32
CA ALA A 191 -14.55 10.34 9.50
C ALA A 191 -13.10 9.91 9.18
N CYS A 192 -12.20 10.87 8.93
CA CYS A 192 -10.80 10.61 8.59
C CYS A 192 -9.97 10.21 9.83
N THR A 193 -10.17 10.91 10.95
CA THR A 193 -9.40 10.69 12.20
C THR A 193 -9.69 9.35 12.87
N LYS A 194 -10.82 8.69 12.56
CA LYS A 194 -11.07 7.29 12.97
C LYS A 194 -9.95 6.33 12.58
N CYS A 195 -9.38 6.51 11.38
CA CYS A 195 -8.25 5.70 10.91
C CYS A 195 -6.91 6.42 11.06
N HIS A 196 -6.91 7.75 11.00
CA HIS A 196 -5.70 8.59 10.93
C HIS A 196 -5.39 9.36 12.23
N GLY A 197 -6.09 9.06 13.34
CA GLY A 197 -5.95 9.74 14.64
C GLY A 197 -4.83 9.21 15.54
N GLY A 198 -4.15 8.12 15.14
CA GLY A 198 -2.89 7.67 15.75
C GLY A 198 -2.98 6.65 16.89
N SER A 199 -4.16 6.19 17.29
CA SER A 199 -4.34 5.16 18.34
C SER A 199 -5.02 3.89 17.82
N GLY A 200 -4.48 2.72 18.16
CA GLY A 200 -5.03 1.40 17.82
C GLY A 200 -4.19 0.59 16.82
N PRO A 201 -4.42 -0.73 16.71
CA PRO A 201 -3.58 -1.65 15.92
C PRO A 201 -3.62 -1.40 14.41
N PHE A 202 -4.66 -0.75 13.90
CA PHE A 202 -4.83 -0.40 12.49
C PHE A 202 -4.77 1.11 12.24
N ALA A 203 -4.39 1.89 13.25
CA ALA A 203 -4.23 3.33 13.10
C ALA A 203 -3.12 3.63 12.08
N ARG A 204 -3.36 4.64 11.26
CA ARG A 204 -2.43 5.20 10.28
C ARG A 204 -1.89 6.53 10.80
N ASN A 205 -0.82 7.02 10.18
CA ASN A 205 -0.37 8.40 10.37
C ASN A 205 -1.48 9.40 10.02
N ALA A 206 -1.44 10.57 10.66
CA ALA A 206 -2.31 11.68 10.32
C ALA A 206 -2.19 12.04 8.83
N LEU A 207 -3.34 12.36 8.21
CA LEU A 207 -3.36 12.94 6.88
C LEU A 207 -2.94 14.39 6.99
N LEU A 208 -1.91 14.76 6.24
CA LEU A 208 -1.33 16.09 6.17
C LEU A 208 -1.66 16.75 4.83
N ARG A 209 -1.63 18.08 4.78
CA ARG A 209 -1.98 18.84 3.58
C ARG A 209 -1.04 18.53 2.40
N GLN A 210 0.23 18.23 2.67
CA GLN A 210 1.15 17.77 1.62
C GLN A 210 0.74 16.47 0.91
N GLN A 211 -0.31 15.78 1.39
CA GLN A 211 -0.92 14.62 0.72
C GLN A 211 -2.24 14.95 0.02
N GLU A 212 -2.53 16.22 -0.22
CA GLU A 212 -3.78 16.70 -0.86
C GLU A 212 -4.13 15.94 -2.14
N THR A 213 -3.15 15.70 -3.03
CA THR A 213 -3.38 15.03 -4.31
C THR A 213 -3.88 13.60 -4.09
N ALA A 214 -3.26 12.88 -3.15
CA ALA A 214 -3.65 11.53 -2.80
C ALA A 214 -5.01 11.51 -2.08
N ILE A 215 -5.27 12.46 -1.18
CA ILE A 215 -6.55 12.58 -0.47
C ILE A 215 -7.68 12.84 -1.48
N HIS A 216 -7.51 13.84 -2.35
CA HIS A 216 -8.49 14.21 -3.38
C HIS A 216 -8.82 13.03 -4.30
N PHE A 217 -7.80 12.34 -4.82
CA PHE A 217 -7.99 11.13 -5.63
C PHE A 217 -8.81 10.07 -4.88
N MET A 218 -8.43 9.76 -3.64
CA MET A 218 -9.07 8.69 -2.88
C MET A 218 -10.54 8.98 -2.56
N LEU A 219 -10.90 10.23 -2.35
CA LEU A 219 -12.27 10.68 -2.13
C LEU A 219 -13.09 10.64 -3.43
N LYS A 220 -12.53 11.16 -4.53
CA LYS A 220 -13.17 11.16 -5.84
C LYS A 220 -13.52 9.75 -6.29
N GLU A 221 -12.62 8.80 -6.08
CA GLU A 221 -12.81 7.41 -6.48
C GLU A 221 -13.62 6.58 -5.47
N GLY A 222 -14.12 7.18 -4.38
CA GLY A 222 -14.91 6.48 -3.35
C GLY A 222 -14.12 5.44 -2.55
N ILE A 223 -12.79 5.54 -2.53
CA ILE A 223 -11.90 4.60 -1.83
C ILE A 223 -11.74 5.03 -0.37
N MET A 224 -11.88 6.33 -0.08
CA MET A 224 -11.87 6.90 1.26
C MET A 224 -13.23 7.53 1.59
N PRO A 225 -13.78 7.27 2.79
CA PRO A 225 -13.27 6.37 3.83
C PRO A 225 -13.54 4.89 3.48
N PRO A 226 -12.68 3.96 3.95
CA PRO A 226 -12.85 2.55 3.63
C PRO A 226 -14.06 1.95 4.37
N MET A 227 -14.50 0.74 3.97
CA MET A 227 -15.49 -0.06 4.71
C MET A 227 -16.88 0.58 4.85
N GLY A 228 -17.27 1.45 3.91
CA GLY A 228 -18.64 1.98 3.83
C GLY A 228 -18.98 3.04 4.88
N PHE A 229 -17.97 3.60 5.58
CA PHE A 229 -18.19 4.83 6.33
C PHE A 229 -18.71 5.93 5.37
N LYS A 230 -19.65 6.75 5.85
CA LYS A 230 -20.18 7.87 5.09
C LYS A 230 -19.48 9.15 5.55
N ILE A 231 -19.15 10.01 4.60
CA ILE A 231 -18.76 11.40 4.85
C ILE A 231 -20.05 12.22 4.83
N SER A 232 -20.34 12.97 5.90
CA SER A 232 -21.48 13.90 5.90
C SER A 232 -21.23 15.08 4.95
N PRO A 233 -22.27 15.81 4.52
CA PRO A 233 -22.07 17.02 3.71
C PRO A 233 -21.14 18.04 4.40
N GLN A 234 -21.25 18.19 5.72
CA GLN A 234 -20.39 19.08 6.51
C GLN A 234 -18.94 18.60 6.51
N GLU A 235 -18.71 17.31 6.77
CA GLU A 235 -17.37 16.73 6.72
C GLU A 235 -16.77 16.85 5.30
N ARG A 236 -17.58 16.73 4.25
CA ARG A 236 -17.12 16.95 2.86
C ARG A 236 -16.67 18.39 2.66
N GLN A 237 -17.44 19.38 3.14
CA GLN A 237 -17.05 20.78 3.07
C GLN A 237 -15.73 21.04 3.82
N GLU A 238 -15.58 20.51 5.04
CA GLU A 238 -14.33 20.64 5.82
C GLU A 238 -13.12 20.03 5.07
N ILE A 239 -13.32 18.91 4.38
CA ILE A 239 -12.26 18.32 3.55
C ILE A 239 -11.93 19.22 2.35
N GLU A 240 -12.93 19.77 1.68
CA GLU A 240 -12.73 20.65 0.52
C GLU A 240 -12.00 21.94 0.91
N GLU A 241 -12.35 22.57 2.04
CA GLU A 241 -11.64 23.72 2.61
C GLU A 241 -10.17 23.37 2.92
N PHE A 242 -9.95 22.21 3.56
CA PHE A 242 -8.61 21.69 3.82
C PHE A 242 -7.81 21.36 2.54
N LEU A 243 -8.45 21.02 1.43
CA LEU A 243 -7.75 20.81 0.16
C LEU A 243 -7.49 22.13 -0.57
N ALA A 244 -8.30 23.15 -0.33
CA ALA A 244 -8.26 24.42 -1.05
C ALA A 244 -7.25 25.44 -0.51
N GLY A 245 -6.81 25.30 0.74
CA GLY A 245 -5.81 26.23 1.32
C GLY A 245 -6.33 27.11 2.46
N PHE A 246 -7.62 27.02 2.77
CA PHE A 246 -8.33 27.93 3.68
C PHE A 246 -8.43 27.35 5.11
#